data_AF-A0AAW6C0B3-F1
#
_entry.id   AF-A0AAW6C0B3-F1
#
_cell.length_a   1.000
_cell.length_b   1.000
_cell.length_c   1.000
_cell.angle_alpha   90.00
_cell.angle_beta   90.00
_cell.angle_gamma   90.00
#
_symmetry.space_group_name_H-M   'P 1'
#
loop_
_entity.id
_entity.type
_entity.pdbx_description
1 polymer ?
#
loop_
_entity_poly.entity_id
_entity_poly.type
_entity_poly.pdbx_seq_one_letter_code
_entity_poly.pdbx_strand_id
1 'polypeptide(L)'
;MKKSLLLFALVLLLAGCASTGNQAAPAGGTPAVSPSEEPGLTAGAPEKMTCRIVDGAEEGELVLAGPGGAGDVYTLDTEGLAVDGPLADGAMVEVGFDGMILETYPAKFGHVTGVTVLEEPADDRCGLYLQVLSDLWEVDTALNTGLEELGVDLSGLTDLAESEKSALAWVFGNAHGLMPITGTLEEIWEAGYLTPMTEPAEGYEDSVALYRWENGCLFSLSGSAEEGFEAQKWASGLGAYLFTDCTARQNADGTWTYEVGAEAIA
;
A
#
# COMPACT_ATOMS: atom_id res chain seq x y z
N MET A 1 -9.06 17.57 -37.43
CA MET A 1 -7.84 18.41 -37.47
C MET A 1 -6.74 17.69 -36.67
N LYS A 2 -5.48 17.98 -36.98
CA LYS A 2 -4.29 17.13 -36.75
C LYS A 2 -4.14 16.60 -35.30
N LYS A 3 -3.90 15.29 -35.19
CA LYS A 3 -3.40 14.59 -34.00
C LYS A 3 -1.95 15.05 -33.73
N SER A 4 -1.64 15.49 -32.51
CA SER A 4 -0.27 15.72 -32.08
C SER A 4 0.02 14.85 -30.86
N LEU A 5 0.68 13.73 -31.14
CA LEU A 5 1.29 12.84 -30.16
C LEU A 5 2.61 13.51 -29.72
N LEU A 6 2.73 13.88 -28.44
CA LEU A 6 4.01 14.30 -27.87
C LEU A 6 4.54 13.16 -27.00
N LEU A 7 5.40 12.34 -27.61
CA LEU A 7 6.31 11.43 -26.90
C LEU A 7 7.36 12.29 -26.18
N PHE A 8 7.43 12.19 -24.86
CA PHE A 8 8.56 12.71 -24.09
C PHE A 8 9.65 11.64 -24.04
N ALA A 9 10.70 11.81 -24.84
CA ALA A 9 11.90 10.99 -24.80
C ALA A 9 12.83 11.52 -23.69
N LEU A 10 12.97 10.76 -22.60
CA LEU A 10 13.95 11.05 -21.55
C LEU A 10 15.33 10.54 -21.99
N VAL A 11 16.25 11.47 -22.18
CA VAL A 11 17.63 11.24 -22.62
C VAL A 11 18.50 10.87 -21.42
N LEU A 12 19.08 9.65 -21.45
CA LEU A 12 20.14 9.20 -20.55
C LEU A 12 21.47 9.85 -20.96
N LEU A 13 22.08 10.63 -20.06
CA LEU A 13 23.44 11.17 -20.19
C LEU A 13 24.36 10.45 -19.19
N LEU A 14 25.22 9.57 -19.71
CA LEU A 14 26.35 8.96 -19.01
C LEU A 14 27.64 9.17 -19.80
N ALA A 15 28.74 9.17 -19.03
CA ALA A 15 30.15 9.32 -19.38
C ALA A 15 30.64 10.78 -19.55
N GLY A 16 31.79 11.18 -18.99
CA GLY A 16 32.80 10.44 -18.25
C GLY A 16 34.01 11.33 -18.00
N CYS A 17 34.91 10.92 -17.11
CA CYS A 17 36.26 11.44 -17.06
C CYS A 17 37.23 10.28 -17.28
N ALA A 18 37.91 10.32 -18.42
CA ALA A 18 39.07 9.51 -18.71
C ALA A 18 40.34 10.26 -18.28
N SER A 19 41.34 9.53 -17.78
CA SER A 19 42.73 9.98 -17.81
C SER A 19 43.59 8.95 -18.52
N THR A 20 44.10 9.36 -19.67
CA THR A 20 45.07 8.66 -20.53
C THR A 20 46.49 8.67 -19.95
N GLY A 21 47.21 7.56 -20.15
CA GLY A 21 48.66 7.50 -19.99
C GLY A 21 49.23 6.16 -20.46
N ASN A 22 49.52 6.06 -21.75
CA ASN A 22 50.13 4.88 -22.39
C ASN A 22 51.65 5.05 -22.45
N GLN A 23 52.45 4.05 -22.04
CA GLN A 23 53.75 3.78 -22.68
C GLN A 23 54.25 2.34 -22.45
N ALA A 24 54.47 1.68 -23.60
CA ALA A 24 55.33 0.56 -23.99
C ALA A 24 56.04 -0.39 -22.99
N ALA A 25 55.98 -1.68 -23.36
CA ALA A 25 56.73 -2.86 -22.88
C ALA A 25 58.27 -2.76 -23.15
N PRO A 26 59.17 -3.69 -22.70
CA PRO A 26 58.98 -5.15 -22.72
C PRO A 26 59.65 -6.02 -21.61
N ALA A 27 59.31 -7.32 -21.71
CA ALA A 27 60.09 -8.53 -21.39
C ALA A 27 60.24 -9.02 -19.93
N GLY A 28 59.71 -10.23 -19.72
CA GLY A 28 60.44 -11.33 -19.09
C GLY A 28 60.36 -11.45 -17.57
N GLY A 29 59.51 -12.36 -17.09
CA GLY A 29 59.61 -12.88 -15.73
C GLY A 29 58.27 -13.40 -15.23
N THR A 30 58.15 -14.72 -15.09
CA THR A 30 57.11 -15.34 -14.26
C THR A 30 57.46 -15.09 -12.79
N PRO A 31 56.53 -14.60 -11.97
CA PRO A 31 56.46 -15.13 -10.60
C PRO A 31 55.04 -15.45 -10.13
N ALA A 32 55.00 -16.53 -9.34
CA ALA A 32 53.95 -17.02 -8.45
C ALA A 32 52.69 -16.17 -8.27
N VAL A 33 51.55 -16.78 -8.62
CA VAL A 33 50.22 -16.38 -8.16
C VAL A 33 50.20 -16.46 -6.64
N SER A 34 50.16 -15.30 -5.99
CA SER A 34 49.71 -15.19 -4.59
C SER A 34 48.18 -15.30 -4.61
N PRO A 35 47.55 -16.05 -3.69
CA PRO A 35 46.11 -16.10 -3.65
C PRO A 35 45.58 -14.70 -3.38
N SER A 36 44.73 -14.24 -4.29
CA SER A 36 43.95 -13.02 -4.14
C SER A 36 43.05 -13.23 -2.93
N GLU A 37 43.23 -12.43 -1.88
CA GLU A 37 42.20 -12.28 -0.86
C GLU A 37 40.96 -11.74 -1.59
N GLU A 38 39.94 -12.58 -1.72
CA GLU A 38 38.59 -12.09 -2.00
C GLU A 38 38.28 -11.02 -0.95
N PRO A 39 37.72 -9.86 -1.32
CA PRO A 39 37.19 -8.94 -0.33
C PRO A 39 36.08 -9.69 0.40
N GLY A 40 36.39 -10.19 1.59
CA GLY A 40 35.39 -10.71 2.49
C GLY A 40 34.37 -9.60 2.71
N LEU A 41 33.16 -9.79 2.19
CA LEU A 41 31.98 -9.09 2.64
C LEU A 41 31.92 -9.35 4.14
N THR A 42 32.44 -8.42 4.94
CA THR A 42 32.14 -8.39 6.37
C THR A 42 30.63 -8.24 6.42
N ALA A 43 29.92 -9.31 6.76
CA ALA A 43 28.51 -9.21 7.08
C ALA A 43 28.39 -8.10 8.13
N GLY A 44 27.81 -6.97 7.73
CA GLY A 44 27.55 -5.86 8.64
C GLY A 44 26.69 -6.35 9.79
N ALA A 45 26.67 -5.62 10.91
CA ALA A 45 25.65 -5.87 11.90
C ALA A 45 24.27 -5.77 11.22
N PRO A 46 23.31 -6.66 11.54
CA PRO A 46 22.00 -6.65 10.91
C PRO A 46 21.35 -5.27 11.10
N GLU A 47 20.84 -4.71 10.01
CA GLU A 47 19.98 -3.52 10.07
C GLU A 47 18.64 -3.90 10.69
N LYS A 48 17.99 -2.92 11.29
CA LYS A 48 16.73 -3.09 12.01
C LYS A 48 15.74 -2.07 11.50
N MET A 49 14.53 -2.51 11.18
CA MET A 49 13.43 -1.64 10.79
C MET A 49 12.22 -1.90 11.66
N THR A 50 11.67 -0.84 12.22
CA THR A 50 10.44 -0.88 13.01
C THR A 50 9.23 -0.74 12.09
N CYS A 51 8.34 -1.72 12.11
CA CYS A 51 7.13 -1.78 11.28
C CYS A 51 5.90 -2.06 12.15
N ARG A 52 4.72 -1.71 11.66
CA ARG A 52 3.45 -2.21 12.19
C ARG A 52 2.98 -3.42 11.39
N ILE A 53 2.52 -4.47 12.06
CA ILE A 53 1.76 -5.55 11.42
C ILE A 53 0.37 -5.03 11.09
N VAL A 54 0.02 -5.03 9.81
CA VAL A 54 -1.28 -4.56 9.31
C VAL A 54 -2.25 -5.72 9.14
N ASP A 55 -1.73 -6.90 8.74
CA ASP A 55 -2.49 -8.14 8.56
C ASP A 55 -1.52 -9.35 8.49
N GLY A 56 -2.07 -10.57 8.62
CA GLY A 56 -1.37 -11.84 8.39
C GLY A 56 -0.60 -12.41 9.58
N ALA A 57 -0.81 -11.87 10.78
CA ALA A 57 -0.17 -12.38 12.00
C ALA A 57 -0.54 -13.83 12.32
N GLU A 58 -1.79 -14.26 12.06
CA GLU A 58 -2.26 -15.61 12.36
C GLU A 58 -1.56 -16.67 11.50
N GLU A 59 -1.36 -16.39 10.22
CA GLU A 59 -0.68 -17.28 9.26
C GLU A 59 0.83 -17.16 9.29
N GLY A 60 1.37 -16.07 9.85
CA GLY A 60 2.79 -15.75 9.80
C GLY A 60 3.25 -15.17 8.46
N GLU A 61 2.31 -14.73 7.62
CA GLU A 61 2.51 -14.12 6.30
C GLU A 61 2.24 -12.61 6.40
N LEU A 62 3.16 -11.89 7.02
CA LEU A 62 2.93 -10.54 7.49
C LEU A 62 2.86 -9.53 6.35
N VAL A 63 1.87 -8.63 6.43
CA VAL A 63 1.87 -7.36 5.73
C VAL A 63 2.27 -6.27 6.70
N LEU A 64 3.31 -5.52 6.36
CA LEU A 64 3.97 -4.59 7.26
C LEU A 64 3.91 -3.17 6.71
N ALA A 65 3.51 -2.22 7.56
CA ALA A 65 3.67 -0.80 7.31
C ALA A 65 4.99 -0.32 7.92
N GLY A 66 5.90 0.18 7.07
CA GLY A 66 7.19 0.72 7.50
C GLY A 66 7.12 2.16 8.01
N PRO A 67 8.25 2.69 8.50
CA PRO A 67 8.34 4.03 9.11
C PRO A 67 8.34 5.18 8.10
N GLY A 68 8.40 4.88 6.81
CA GLY A 68 8.37 5.83 5.71
C GLY A 68 6.98 6.39 5.42
N GLY A 69 6.83 6.95 4.21
CA GLY A 69 5.58 7.53 3.74
C GLY A 69 4.69 6.54 2.99
N ALA A 70 3.79 7.09 2.18
CA ALA A 70 2.99 6.30 1.25
C ALA A 70 3.89 5.39 0.39
N GLY A 71 3.50 4.12 0.27
CA GLY A 71 4.25 3.10 -0.45
C GLY A 71 5.28 2.30 0.36
N ASP A 72 5.54 2.67 1.61
CA ASP A 72 6.44 1.94 2.51
C ASP A 72 5.77 0.69 3.10
N VAL A 73 5.44 -0.25 2.23
CA VAL A 73 4.70 -1.49 2.55
C VAL A 73 5.60 -2.68 2.25
N TYR A 74 5.64 -3.65 3.15
CA TYR A 74 6.44 -4.85 3.02
C TYR A 74 5.61 -6.12 3.20
N THR A 75 6.08 -7.21 2.62
CA THR A 75 5.61 -8.57 2.94
C THR A 75 6.74 -9.38 3.57
N LEU A 76 6.40 -10.20 4.56
CA LEU A 76 7.35 -11.04 5.27
C LEU A 76 6.72 -12.37 5.70
N ASP A 77 7.19 -13.46 5.12
CA ASP A 77 6.94 -14.82 5.61
C ASP A 77 7.87 -15.08 6.82
N THR A 78 7.27 -15.52 7.92
CA THR A 78 7.98 -15.81 9.17
C THR A 78 8.40 -17.27 9.31
N GLU A 79 8.08 -18.14 8.34
CA GLU A 79 8.46 -19.55 8.33
C GLU A 79 9.99 -19.70 8.47
N GLY A 80 10.41 -20.42 9.52
CA GLY A 80 11.82 -20.68 9.79
C GLY A 80 12.62 -19.49 10.34
N LEU A 81 11.97 -18.35 10.61
CA LEU A 81 12.60 -17.20 11.26
C LEU A 81 12.56 -17.33 12.80
N ALA A 82 13.52 -16.70 13.46
CA ALA A 82 13.46 -16.48 14.89
C ALA A 82 12.48 -15.33 15.19
N VAL A 83 11.36 -15.65 15.83
CA VAL A 83 10.34 -14.69 16.27
C VAL A 83 10.37 -14.60 17.79
N ASP A 84 10.63 -13.41 18.32
CA ASP A 84 10.63 -13.11 19.76
C ASP A 84 9.37 -12.32 20.13
N GLY A 85 8.41 -13.00 20.75
CA GLY A 85 7.10 -12.46 21.12
C GLY A 85 5.94 -13.01 20.27
N PRO A 86 4.69 -12.85 20.74
CA PRO A 86 3.50 -13.28 20.00
C PRO A 86 3.19 -12.28 18.88
N LEU A 87 3.07 -12.78 17.65
CA LEU A 87 2.59 -11.98 16.52
C LEU A 87 1.09 -11.69 16.71
N ALA A 88 0.72 -10.44 16.50
CA ALA A 88 -0.66 -9.98 16.50
C ALA A 88 -0.78 -8.81 15.52
N ASP A 89 -1.89 -8.72 14.81
CA ASP A 89 -2.18 -7.56 13.97
C ASP A 89 -2.26 -6.29 14.84
N GLY A 90 -1.78 -5.18 14.30
CA GLY A 90 -1.57 -3.93 15.03
C GLY A 90 -0.26 -3.85 15.84
N ALA A 91 0.44 -4.96 16.07
CA ALA A 91 1.66 -4.93 16.87
C ALA A 91 2.79 -4.21 16.13
N MET A 92 3.60 -3.42 16.85
CA MET A 92 4.88 -2.96 16.30
C MET A 92 5.93 -4.05 16.48
N VAL A 93 6.71 -4.27 15.42
CA VAL A 93 7.80 -5.24 15.37
C VAL A 93 9.08 -4.59 14.89
N GLU A 94 10.21 -5.11 15.34
CA GLU A 94 11.51 -4.83 14.76
C GLU A 94 11.92 -6.01 13.87
N VAL A 95 12.10 -5.76 12.58
CA VAL A 95 12.60 -6.72 11.60
C VAL A 95 14.11 -6.51 11.45
N GLY A 96 14.89 -7.53 11.80
CA GLY A 96 16.33 -7.55 11.58
C GLY A 96 16.69 -8.14 10.22
N PHE A 97 17.49 -7.47 9.39
CA PHE A 97 17.81 -7.90 8.02
C PHE A 97 19.21 -7.42 7.58
N ASP A 98 19.67 -7.78 6.39
CA ASP A 98 21.04 -7.49 5.93
C ASP A 98 21.25 -6.09 5.33
N GLY A 99 20.23 -5.23 5.40
CA GLY A 99 20.21 -3.89 4.79
C GLY A 99 19.71 -3.86 3.34
N MET A 100 19.50 -5.02 2.69
CA MET A 100 18.96 -5.07 1.34
C MET A 100 17.43 -5.06 1.35
N ILE A 101 16.83 -4.25 0.47
CA ILE A 101 15.39 -4.26 0.19
C ILE A 101 15.18 -4.58 -1.29
N LEU A 102 14.26 -5.49 -1.60
CA LEU A 102 13.82 -5.76 -2.95
C LEU A 102 12.74 -4.74 -3.33
N GLU A 103 12.96 -4.01 -4.42
CA GLU A 103 12.09 -2.97 -4.97
C GLU A 103 10.87 -3.56 -5.71
N THR A 104 10.17 -4.50 -5.08
CA THR A 104 8.83 -4.95 -5.49
C THR A 104 7.75 -4.12 -4.77
N TYR A 105 6.49 -4.26 -5.17
CA TYR A 105 5.38 -3.71 -4.40
C TYR A 105 4.37 -4.79 -4.02
N PRO A 106 4.19 -5.07 -2.72
CA PRO A 106 4.97 -4.56 -1.58
C PRO A 106 6.44 -4.96 -1.65
N ALA A 107 7.30 -4.22 -0.96
CA ALA A 107 8.72 -4.50 -0.89
C ALA A 107 9.00 -5.78 -0.08
N LYS A 108 10.21 -6.34 -0.22
CA LYS A 108 10.65 -7.49 0.57
C LYS A 108 12.00 -7.22 1.20
N PHE A 109 12.20 -7.70 2.41
CA PHE A 109 13.49 -7.66 3.09
C PHE A 109 14.45 -8.69 2.49
N GLY A 110 15.72 -8.34 2.37
CA GLY A 110 16.82 -9.26 2.06
C GLY A 110 17.31 -9.95 3.33
N HIS A 111 17.53 -11.26 3.26
CA HIS A 111 18.11 -12.10 4.33
C HIS A 111 17.69 -11.70 5.75
N VAL A 112 16.40 -11.86 6.06
CA VAL A 112 15.86 -11.59 7.39
C VAL A 112 16.52 -12.50 8.42
N THR A 113 16.93 -11.89 9.53
CA THR A 113 17.65 -12.52 10.64
C THR A 113 16.76 -12.80 11.84
N GLY A 114 15.63 -12.10 11.97
CA GLY A 114 14.61 -12.34 12.98
C GLY A 114 13.59 -11.21 13.07
N VAL A 115 12.54 -11.44 13.86
CA VAL A 115 11.47 -10.49 14.16
C VAL A 115 11.31 -10.40 15.68
N THR A 116 11.23 -9.20 16.22
CA THR A 116 11.03 -8.95 17.67
C THR A 116 9.79 -8.09 17.86
N VAL A 117 8.82 -8.56 18.64
CA VAL A 117 7.61 -7.80 19.00
C VAL A 117 7.97 -6.74 20.05
N LEU A 118 7.55 -5.50 19.82
CA LEU A 118 7.97 -4.34 20.62
C LEU A 118 6.94 -3.88 21.63
N GLU A 119 5.67 -4.23 21.44
CA GLU A 119 4.56 -3.68 22.23
C GLU A 119 3.41 -4.67 22.40
N GLU A 120 2.81 -4.64 23.59
CA GLU A 120 1.64 -5.42 24.00
C GLU A 120 0.78 -4.58 24.98
N PRO A 121 -0.57 -4.56 24.85
CA PRO A 121 -1.33 -5.10 23.72
C PRO A 121 -1.11 -4.28 22.44
N ALA A 122 -1.32 -4.92 21.29
CA ALA A 122 -1.27 -4.28 19.99
C ALA A 122 -2.39 -3.23 19.84
N ASP A 123 -2.22 -2.25 18.96
CA ASP A 123 -3.31 -1.36 18.54
C ASP A 123 -3.79 -1.79 17.15
N ASP A 124 -4.77 -2.70 17.11
CA ASP A 124 -5.27 -3.28 15.85
C ASP A 124 -6.28 -2.38 15.14
N ARG A 125 -5.95 -1.10 15.03
CA ARG A 125 -6.76 -0.13 14.30
C ARG A 125 -6.76 -0.41 12.78
N CYS A 126 -5.70 -1.05 12.27
CA CYS A 126 -5.69 -1.52 10.90
C CYS A 126 -6.76 -2.60 10.67
N GLY A 127 -6.85 -3.60 11.55
CA GLY A 127 -7.89 -4.63 11.49
C GLY A 127 -9.32 -4.07 11.54
N LEU A 128 -9.55 -3.01 12.34
CA LEU A 128 -10.83 -2.28 12.33
C LEU A 128 -11.22 -1.83 10.92
N TYR A 129 -10.33 -1.11 10.24
CA TYR A 129 -10.65 -0.52 8.94
C TYR A 129 -10.69 -1.56 7.81
N LEU A 130 -9.92 -2.65 7.91
CA LEU A 130 -10.09 -3.82 7.02
C LEU A 130 -11.47 -4.45 7.18
N GLN A 131 -11.93 -4.61 8.42
CA GLN A 131 -13.26 -5.16 8.70
C GLN A 131 -14.35 -4.25 8.10
N VAL A 132 -14.24 -2.93 8.28
CA VAL A 132 -15.18 -1.95 7.68
C VAL A 132 -15.21 -2.04 6.16
N LEU A 133 -14.05 -2.13 5.51
CA LEU A 133 -13.95 -2.29 4.05
C LEU A 133 -14.59 -3.60 3.58
N SER A 134 -14.36 -4.70 4.31
CA SER A 134 -14.95 -6.01 4.03
C SER A 134 -16.48 -5.99 4.18
N ASP A 135 -17.01 -5.41 5.25
CA ASP A 135 -18.45 -5.31 5.48
C ASP A 135 -19.13 -4.42 4.43
N LEU A 136 -18.49 -3.31 4.06
CA LEU A 136 -18.96 -2.43 2.99
C LEU A 136 -18.91 -3.11 1.62
N TRP A 137 -17.93 -3.99 1.38
CA TRP A 137 -17.92 -4.82 0.19
C TRP A 137 -19.16 -5.71 0.17
N GLU A 138 -19.46 -6.44 1.25
CA GLU A 138 -20.56 -7.40 1.32
C GLU A 138 -21.98 -6.80 1.31
N VAL A 139 -22.18 -5.58 1.85
CA VAL A 139 -23.54 -5.03 2.05
C VAL A 139 -24.36 -4.82 0.75
N ASP A 140 -23.69 -4.50 -0.36
CA ASP A 140 -24.33 -4.37 -1.68
C ASP A 140 -23.44 -4.96 -2.78
N THR A 141 -23.49 -6.28 -2.93
CA THR A 141 -22.69 -7.01 -3.93
C THR A 141 -23.01 -6.63 -5.38
N ALA A 142 -24.16 -5.98 -5.65
CA ALA A 142 -24.51 -5.54 -7.00
C ALA A 142 -23.56 -4.45 -7.49
N LEU A 143 -23.11 -3.57 -6.59
CA LEU A 143 -22.10 -2.54 -6.90
C LEU A 143 -20.71 -3.12 -7.17
N ASN A 144 -20.45 -4.37 -6.77
CA ASN A 144 -19.16 -5.04 -6.95
C ASN A 144 -19.16 -6.05 -8.11
N THR A 145 -20.24 -6.11 -8.89
CA THR A 145 -20.37 -7.13 -9.94
C THR A 145 -19.54 -6.76 -11.17
N GLY A 146 -18.59 -7.63 -11.52
CA GLY A 146 -17.77 -7.47 -12.74
C GLY A 146 -16.67 -6.42 -12.61
N LEU A 147 -16.21 -6.14 -11.39
CA LEU A 147 -15.08 -5.24 -11.17
C LEU A 147 -13.79 -5.80 -11.77
N GLU A 148 -13.08 -4.95 -12.50
CA GLU A 148 -11.70 -5.14 -12.96
C GLU A 148 -10.75 -4.17 -12.25
N GLU A 149 -11.29 -3.10 -11.65
CA GLU A 149 -10.55 -2.03 -11.01
C GLU A 149 -11.12 -1.78 -9.60
N LEU A 150 -10.25 -1.56 -8.61
CA LEU A 150 -10.64 -1.24 -7.24
C LEU A 150 -10.08 0.13 -6.88
N GLY A 151 -10.93 1.11 -6.61
CA GLY A 151 -10.52 2.38 -6.05
C GLY A 151 -10.48 2.31 -4.53
N VAL A 152 -9.46 2.90 -3.90
CA VAL A 152 -9.39 3.02 -2.44
C VAL A 152 -8.97 4.44 -2.05
N ASP A 153 -9.78 5.11 -1.23
CA ASP A 153 -9.49 6.42 -0.67
C ASP A 153 -9.52 6.38 0.86
N LEU A 154 -8.34 6.36 1.47
CA LEU A 154 -8.17 6.45 2.93
C LEU A 154 -7.58 7.80 3.35
N SER A 155 -7.53 8.78 2.43
CA SER A 155 -6.92 10.08 2.70
C SER A 155 -7.67 10.86 3.80
N GLY A 156 -8.98 10.60 3.94
CA GLY A 156 -9.82 11.18 4.97
C GLY A 156 -9.63 10.61 6.37
N LEU A 157 -8.92 9.48 6.53
CA LEU A 157 -8.58 8.94 7.84
C LEU A 157 -7.45 9.74 8.49
N THR A 158 -7.64 10.14 9.74
CA THR A 158 -6.71 11.04 10.45
C THR A 158 -5.84 10.36 11.51
N ASP A 159 -6.06 9.07 11.75
CA ASP A 159 -5.47 8.28 12.85
C ASP A 159 -4.64 7.08 12.39
N LEU A 160 -4.24 7.07 11.11
CA LEU A 160 -3.31 6.12 10.51
C LEU A 160 -2.17 6.84 9.80
N ALA A 161 -0.98 6.25 9.83
CA ALA A 161 0.14 6.63 8.99
C ALA A 161 -0.14 6.31 7.50
N GLU A 162 0.55 7.01 6.60
CA GLU A 162 0.37 6.82 5.16
C GLU A 162 0.82 5.42 4.66
N SER A 163 1.80 4.81 5.32
CA SER A 163 2.22 3.42 5.06
C SER A 163 1.15 2.41 5.50
N GLU A 164 0.47 2.64 6.63
CA GLU A 164 -0.67 1.83 7.08
C GLU A 164 -1.83 1.91 6.09
N LYS A 165 -2.20 3.12 5.65
CA LYS A 165 -3.22 3.32 4.61
C LYS A 165 -2.87 2.59 3.31
N SER A 166 -1.61 2.65 2.88
CA SER A 166 -1.13 1.95 1.69
C SER A 166 -1.23 0.43 1.85
N ALA A 167 -0.85 -0.09 3.02
CA ALA A 167 -0.92 -1.51 3.33
C ALA A 167 -2.38 -2.00 3.38
N LEU A 168 -3.29 -1.26 4.02
CA LEU A 168 -4.72 -1.55 4.05
C LEU A 168 -5.31 -1.65 2.64
N ALA A 169 -5.02 -0.67 1.78
CA ALA A 169 -5.47 -0.68 0.40
C ALA A 169 -4.96 -1.93 -0.35
N TRP A 170 -3.69 -2.28 -0.13
CA TRP A 170 -3.09 -3.46 -0.74
C TRP A 170 -3.72 -4.77 -0.24
N VAL A 171 -3.89 -4.94 1.08
CA VAL A 171 -4.53 -6.11 1.70
C VAL A 171 -5.94 -6.28 1.15
N PHE A 172 -6.73 -5.21 1.19
CA PHE A 172 -8.11 -5.23 0.71
C PHE A 172 -8.20 -5.59 -0.78
N GLY A 173 -7.35 -4.99 -1.63
CA GLY A 173 -7.29 -5.37 -3.04
C GLY A 173 -6.89 -6.81 -3.27
N ASN A 174 -5.83 -7.28 -2.60
CA ASN A 174 -5.32 -8.64 -2.73
C ASN A 174 -6.38 -9.68 -2.31
N ALA A 175 -7.16 -9.42 -1.26
CA ALA A 175 -8.26 -10.27 -0.82
C ALA A 175 -9.34 -10.48 -1.90
N HIS A 176 -9.49 -9.51 -2.82
CA HIS A 176 -10.42 -9.58 -3.96
C HIS A 176 -9.73 -9.86 -5.30
N GLY A 177 -8.41 -10.11 -5.31
CA GLY A 177 -7.64 -10.35 -6.53
C GLY A 177 -7.50 -9.12 -7.43
N LEU A 178 -7.61 -7.92 -6.87
CA LEU A 178 -7.57 -6.64 -7.58
C LEU A 178 -6.38 -5.81 -7.09
N MET A 179 -5.69 -5.14 -8.02
CA MET A 179 -4.70 -4.14 -7.62
C MET A 179 -5.41 -2.82 -7.34
N PRO A 180 -5.25 -2.24 -6.12
CA PRO A 180 -5.93 -1.01 -5.77
C PRO A 180 -5.35 0.20 -6.50
N ILE A 181 -6.22 1.10 -6.93
CA ILE A 181 -5.90 2.45 -7.41
C ILE A 181 -6.24 3.39 -6.26
N THR A 182 -5.21 3.94 -5.62
CA THR A 182 -5.41 4.83 -4.48
C THR A 182 -5.59 6.27 -4.93
N GLY A 183 -6.63 6.94 -4.44
CA GLY A 183 -6.89 8.35 -4.73
C GLY A 183 -8.32 8.74 -4.43
N THR A 184 -8.51 10.04 -4.23
CA THR A 184 -9.84 10.64 -4.05
C THR A 184 -10.69 10.50 -5.32
N LEU A 185 -12.01 10.63 -5.19
CA LEU A 185 -12.90 10.61 -6.36
C LEU A 185 -12.52 11.67 -7.41
N GLU A 186 -12.03 12.83 -6.98
CA GLU A 186 -11.55 13.89 -7.86
C GLU A 186 -10.30 13.44 -8.65
N GLU A 187 -9.31 12.84 -7.98
CA GLU A 187 -8.11 12.32 -8.65
C GLU A 187 -8.43 11.18 -9.62
N ILE A 188 -9.34 10.28 -9.24
CA ILE A 188 -9.83 9.21 -10.13
C ILE A 188 -10.53 9.81 -11.36
N TRP A 189 -11.29 10.88 -11.18
CA TRP A 189 -11.93 11.59 -12.28
C TRP A 189 -10.91 12.26 -13.21
N GLU A 190 -9.94 12.99 -12.65
CA GLU A 190 -8.88 13.66 -13.41
C GLU A 190 -7.99 12.68 -14.16
N ALA A 191 -7.76 11.49 -13.60
CA ALA A 191 -7.02 10.40 -14.24
C ALA A 191 -7.80 9.76 -15.42
N GLY A 192 -9.09 10.07 -15.58
CA GLY A 192 -9.89 9.67 -16.73
C GLY A 192 -10.54 8.30 -16.62
N TYR A 193 -10.68 7.74 -15.41
CA TYR A 193 -11.38 6.45 -15.19
C TYR A 193 -12.90 6.56 -15.33
N LEU A 194 -13.46 7.76 -15.13
CA LEU A 194 -14.91 7.95 -15.07
C LEU A 194 -15.50 8.32 -16.43
N THR A 195 -16.59 7.64 -16.79
CA THR A 195 -17.34 7.86 -18.03
C THR A 195 -18.65 8.59 -17.75
N PRO A 196 -19.02 9.63 -18.53
CA PRO A 196 -20.30 10.30 -18.38
C PRO A 196 -21.45 9.36 -18.77
N MET A 197 -22.49 9.31 -17.94
CA MET A 197 -23.74 8.57 -18.16
C MET A 197 -24.79 9.40 -18.89
N THR A 198 -24.73 10.72 -18.76
CA THR A 198 -25.67 11.66 -19.34
C THR A 198 -24.92 12.80 -20.01
N GLU A 199 -25.45 13.33 -21.10
CA GLU A 199 -25.02 14.65 -21.56
C GLU A 199 -25.66 15.72 -20.67
N PRO A 200 -24.97 16.83 -20.37
CA PRO A 200 -25.59 18.02 -19.80
C PRO A 200 -26.83 18.40 -20.60
N ALA A 201 -27.94 18.68 -19.93
CA ALA A 201 -29.16 19.11 -20.59
C ALA A 201 -28.92 20.41 -21.38
N GLU A 202 -29.17 20.36 -22.69
CA GLU A 202 -29.03 21.55 -23.54
C GLU A 202 -29.88 22.72 -23.02
N GLY A 203 -29.26 23.89 -22.84
CA GLY A 203 -29.92 25.11 -22.38
C GLY A 203 -30.00 25.29 -20.86
N TYR A 204 -29.40 24.38 -20.07
CA TYR A 204 -29.27 24.51 -18.62
C TYR A 204 -27.80 24.63 -18.24
N GLU A 205 -27.34 25.86 -17.94
CA GLU A 205 -25.94 26.14 -17.61
C GLU A 205 -25.41 25.36 -16.39
N ASP A 206 -26.31 24.95 -15.47
CA ASP A 206 -25.97 24.19 -14.26
C ASP A 206 -26.18 22.67 -14.41
N SER A 207 -26.54 22.16 -15.59
CA SER A 207 -26.70 20.72 -15.77
C SER A 207 -25.35 20.03 -15.75
N VAL A 208 -25.12 19.18 -14.76
CA VAL A 208 -23.93 18.33 -14.69
C VAL A 208 -24.21 16.95 -15.30
N ALA A 209 -23.20 16.38 -15.96
CA ALA A 209 -23.23 14.98 -16.35
C ALA A 209 -23.12 14.12 -15.08
N LEU A 210 -23.92 13.06 -14.98
CA LEU A 210 -23.66 12.00 -14.01
C LEU A 210 -22.51 11.16 -14.55
N TYR A 211 -21.64 10.68 -13.66
CA TYR A 211 -20.50 9.85 -14.02
C TYR A 211 -20.64 8.45 -13.43
N ARG A 212 -19.98 7.49 -14.07
CA ARG A 212 -19.80 6.13 -13.57
C ARG A 212 -18.37 5.66 -13.78
N TRP A 213 -17.96 4.75 -12.93
CA TRP A 213 -16.81 3.89 -13.18
C TRP A 213 -17.36 2.60 -13.81
N GLU A 214 -17.01 2.29 -15.07
CA GLU A 214 -17.67 1.19 -15.81
C GLU A 214 -17.40 -0.19 -15.19
N ASN A 215 -16.14 -0.46 -14.83
CA ASN A 215 -15.68 -1.72 -14.26
C ASN A 215 -14.96 -1.49 -12.91
N GLY A 216 -15.28 -0.40 -12.21
CA GLY A 216 -14.62 -0.02 -10.98
C GLY A 216 -15.59 0.40 -9.87
N CYS A 217 -15.11 0.34 -8.64
CA CYS A 217 -15.81 0.84 -7.47
C CYS A 217 -14.79 1.48 -6.53
N LEU A 218 -15.07 2.70 -6.08
CA LEU A 218 -14.25 3.43 -5.13
C LEU A 218 -14.77 3.16 -3.71
N PHE A 219 -13.90 2.67 -2.84
CA PHE A 219 -14.14 2.55 -1.41
C PHE A 219 -13.43 3.68 -0.68
N SER A 220 -14.13 4.40 0.18
CA SER A 220 -13.63 5.59 0.86
C SER A 220 -13.93 5.56 2.35
N LEU A 221 -12.93 5.83 3.18
CA LEU A 221 -13.09 6.00 4.63
C LEU A 221 -12.60 7.40 5.06
N SER A 222 -13.29 8.02 6.02
CA SER A 222 -12.87 9.30 6.59
C SER A 222 -13.24 9.46 8.05
N GLY A 223 -12.47 10.25 8.81
CA GLY A 223 -12.65 10.42 10.26
C GLY A 223 -11.59 9.66 11.06
N SER A 224 -11.98 9.16 12.23
CA SER A 224 -11.10 8.37 13.10
C SER A 224 -11.88 7.35 13.94
N ALA A 225 -11.20 6.34 14.47
CA ALA A 225 -11.78 5.31 15.32
C ALA A 225 -12.32 5.91 16.64
N GLU A 226 -11.65 6.93 17.18
CA GLU A 226 -11.97 7.54 18.48
C GLU A 226 -13.08 8.60 18.39
N GLU A 227 -13.10 9.40 17.34
CA GLU A 227 -14.08 10.50 17.18
C GLU A 227 -15.29 10.10 16.34
N GLY A 228 -15.22 8.95 15.68
CA GLY A 228 -16.20 8.48 14.71
C GLY A 228 -15.71 8.66 13.27
N PHE A 229 -16.24 7.82 12.39
CA PHE A 229 -15.83 7.76 10.99
C PHE A 229 -17.01 7.46 10.07
N GLU A 230 -16.77 7.66 8.78
CA GLU A 230 -17.70 7.42 7.69
C GLU A 230 -17.04 6.44 6.72
N ALA A 231 -17.83 5.55 6.13
CA ALA A 231 -17.37 4.65 5.07
C ALA A 231 -18.35 4.66 3.90
N GLN A 232 -17.83 4.67 2.68
CA GLN A 232 -18.64 4.71 1.48
C GLN A 232 -18.04 3.80 0.41
N LYS A 233 -18.90 3.16 -0.38
CA LYS A 233 -18.52 2.67 -1.71
C LYS A 233 -19.32 3.34 -2.80
N TRP A 234 -18.69 3.62 -3.92
CA TRP A 234 -19.23 4.40 -5.03
C TRP A 234 -18.88 3.77 -6.36
N ALA A 235 -19.88 3.48 -7.19
CA ALA A 235 -19.70 3.01 -8.57
C ALA A 235 -20.19 4.04 -9.59
N SER A 236 -21.19 4.86 -9.23
CA SER A 236 -21.72 5.91 -10.10
C SER A 236 -22.51 6.97 -9.35
N GLY A 237 -22.89 8.05 -10.03
CA GLY A 237 -23.74 9.10 -9.49
C GLY A 237 -25.14 8.67 -9.02
N LEU A 238 -25.55 7.42 -9.27
CA LEU A 238 -26.81 6.81 -8.81
C LEU A 238 -26.57 5.43 -8.16
N GLY A 239 -25.33 5.14 -7.77
CA GLY A 239 -24.93 3.86 -7.22
C GLY A 239 -23.83 4.04 -6.21
N ALA A 240 -24.21 4.36 -4.98
CA ALA A 240 -23.34 4.37 -3.82
C ALA A 240 -24.04 3.82 -2.57
N TYR A 241 -23.23 3.31 -1.65
CA TYR A 241 -23.65 2.84 -0.34
C TYR A 241 -22.78 3.51 0.73
N LEU A 242 -23.40 3.99 1.81
CA LEU A 242 -22.73 4.72 2.87
C LEU A 242 -23.07 4.13 4.24
N PHE A 243 -22.05 3.97 5.08
CA PHE A 243 -22.14 3.85 6.53
C PHE A 243 -21.82 5.20 7.14
N THR A 244 -22.75 5.74 7.93
CA THR A 244 -22.63 7.05 8.56
C THR A 244 -22.75 6.98 10.07
N ASP A 245 -22.17 7.97 10.75
CA ASP A 245 -22.10 8.04 12.21
C ASP A 245 -21.50 6.76 12.81
N CYS A 246 -20.47 6.18 12.19
CA CYS A 246 -19.84 4.96 12.70
C CYS A 246 -19.06 5.28 13.97
N THR A 247 -19.22 4.42 14.98
CA THR A 247 -18.48 4.54 16.24
C THR A 247 -17.68 3.28 16.48
N ALA A 248 -16.43 3.42 16.94
CA ALA A 248 -15.58 2.28 17.28
C ALA A 248 -15.17 2.31 18.76
N ARG A 249 -14.76 1.14 19.25
CA ARG A 249 -14.25 0.95 20.60
C ARG A 249 -13.13 -0.06 20.59
N GLN A 250 -12.00 0.30 21.22
CA GLN A 250 -10.92 -0.63 21.50
C GLN A 250 -11.28 -1.56 22.66
N ASN A 251 -11.00 -2.84 22.49
CA ASN A 251 -11.08 -3.87 23.51
C ASN A 251 -9.78 -3.95 24.32
N ALA A 252 -9.84 -4.63 25.46
CA ALA A 252 -8.69 -4.73 26.37
C ALA A 252 -7.51 -5.53 25.79
N ASP A 253 -7.76 -6.34 24.76
CA ASP A 253 -6.75 -7.13 24.04
C ASP A 253 -6.12 -6.38 22.86
N GLY A 254 -6.54 -5.12 22.60
CA GLY A 254 -6.02 -4.31 21.51
C GLY A 254 -6.85 -4.32 20.24
N THR A 255 -7.76 -5.29 20.10
CA THR A 255 -8.69 -5.39 18.97
C THR A 255 -9.72 -4.26 19.01
N TRP A 256 -10.32 -3.96 17.88
CA TRP A 256 -11.35 -2.94 17.76
C TRP A 256 -12.66 -3.53 17.27
N THR A 257 -13.76 -2.96 17.74
CA THR A 257 -15.12 -3.27 17.28
C THR A 257 -15.82 -1.97 16.91
N TYR A 258 -16.73 -2.01 15.94
CA TYR A 258 -17.51 -0.82 15.55
C TYR A 258 -18.98 -1.13 15.36
N GLU A 259 -19.77 -0.07 15.40
CA GLU A 259 -21.20 -0.08 15.10
C GLU A 259 -21.51 1.01 14.07
N VAL A 260 -22.36 0.67 13.10
CA VAL A 260 -22.88 1.62 12.10
C VAL A 260 -24.06 2.36 12.71
N GLY A 261 -24.00 3.70 12.74
CA GLY A 261 -25.08 4.54 13.26
C GLY A 261 -26.27 4.61 12.30
N ALA A 262 -26.01 4.83 11.02
CA ALA A 262 -27.01 4.81 9.96
C ALA A 262 -26.42 4.35 8.62
N GLU A 263 -27.29 3.88 7.74
CA GLU A 263 -26.94 3.42 6.39
C GLU A 263 -27.73 4.22 5.36
N ALA A 264 -27.10 4.56 4.23
CA ALA A 264 -27.72 5.30 3.13
C ALA A 264 -27.34 4.73 1.76
N ILE A 265 -28.27 4.83 0.82
CA ILE A 265 -28.09 4.49 -0.60
C ILE A 265 -28.31 5.77 -1.40
N ALA A 266 -27.42 6.04 -2.36
CA ALA A 266 -27.50 7.19 -3.26
C ALA A 266 -27.50 6.75 -4.73
#